data_AF-A0A8B6FUB7-F1
#
_entry.id   AF-A0A8B6FUB7-F1
#
_cell.length_a   1.000
_cell.length_b   1.000
_cell.length_c   1.000
_cell.angle_alpha   90.00
_cell.angle_beta   90.00
_cell.angle_gamma   90.00
#
_symmetry.space_group_name_H-M   'P 1'
#
loop_
_entity.id
_entity.type
_entity.pdbx_description
1 polymer ?
#
loop_
_entity_poly.entity_id
_entity_poly.type
_entity_poly.pdbx_seq_one_letter_code
_entity_poly.pdbx_strand_id
1 'polypeptide(L)'
;MADRRKLQGEIDRCLKKVTEGVESFEDIWQKVHSAANANQKEKYEADLKREIKKLQRLRDHIKTWCSSSDIKDKRILVENRKLIETQMERFKIVERETKTKAYSKEGLGAAAKMDPHSKEKGDVTNWLSVTIENLNLQLEQFESRIEQLTTKKKKMDKDKQDIFEELKAQQDKHLFHIKQLETIMRMVDNDALPIEQIKKIKDDVEYYVDCNQDPDFEENDFIYDELDLEDV
;
A
#
# COMPACT_ATOMS: atom_id res chain seq x y z
N MET A 1 0.54 -22.40 -48.24
CA MET A 1 0.00 -21.03 -48.45
C MET A 1 -1.28 -20.75 -47.66
N ALA A 2 -2.19 -21.72 -47.51
CA ALA A 2 -3.41 -21.56 -46.70
C ALA A 2 -3.12 -21.31 -45.20
N ASP A 3 -2.16 -22.01 -44.59
CA ASP A 3 -1.83 -21.85 -43.17
C ASP A 3 -1.25 -20.48 -42.83
N ARG A 4 -0.42 -19.91 -43.72
CA ARG A 4 0.11 -18.54 -43.56
C ARG A 4 -1.00 -17.49 -43.61
N ARG A 5 -2.00 -17.68 -44.48
CA ARG A 5 -3.16 -16.78 -44.61
C ARG A 5 -4.10 -16.91 -43.41
N LYS A 6 -4.25 -18.11 -42.86
CA LYS A 6 -5.01 -18.37 -41.64
C LYS A 6 -4.35 -17.72 -40.42
N LEU A 7 -3.03 -17.88 -40.27
CA LEU A 7 -2.24 -17.25 -39.22
C LEU A 7 -2.33 -15.72 -39.28
N GLN A 8 -2.22 -15.12 -40.47
CA GLN A 8 -2.38 -13.67 -40.63
C GLN A 8 -3.77 -13.19 -40.21
N GLY A 9 -4.84 -13.91 -40.58
CA GLY A 9 -6.19 -13.57 -40.14
C GLY A 9 -6.43 -13.73 -38.63
N GLU A 10 -5.69 -14.62 -37.97
CA GLU A 10 -5.67 -14.72 -36.50
C GLU A 10 -4.95 -13.53 -35.86
N ILE A 11 -3.82 -13.12 -36.43
CA ILE A 11 -3.08 -11.93 -36.02
C ILE A 11 -3.95 -10.67 -36.13
N ASP A 12 -4.56 -10.44 -37.29
CA ASP A 12 -5.36 -9.23 -37.54
C ASP A 12 -6.56 -9.14 -36.58
N ARG A 13 -7.22 -10.27 -36.30
CA ARG A 13 -8.31 -10.33 -35.30
C ARG A 13 -7.82 -10.07 -33.89
N CYS A 14 -6.64 -10.55 -33.53
CA CYS A 14 -6.05 -10.28 -32.22
C CYS A 14 -5.68 -8.80 -32.09
N LEU A 15 -5.05 -8.20 -33.10
CA LEU A 15 -4.70 -6.78 -33.10
C LEU A 15 -5.94 -5.89 -32.97
N LYS A 16 -7.03 -6.22 -33.68
CA LYS A 16 -8.30 -5.50 -33.52
C LYS A 16 -8.83 -5.55 -32.09
N LYS A 17 -8.78 -6.72 -31.44
CA LYS A 17 -9.16 -6.88 -30.02
C LYS A 17 -8.25 -6.10 -29.08
N VAL A 18 -6.97 -5.93 -29.42
CA VAL A 18 -6.05 -5.10 -28.64
C VAL A 18 -6.48 -3.64 -28.72
N THR A 19 -6.79 -3.13 -29.92
CA THR A 19 -7.27 -1.75 -30.09
C THR A 19 -8.56 -1.50 -29.30
N GLU A 20 -9.57 -2.36 -29.48
CA GLU A 20 -10.85 -2.27 -28.75
C GLU A 20 -10.67 -2.34 -27.23
N GLY A 21 -9.79 -3.25 -26.75
CA GLY A 21 -9.50 -3.38 -25.33
C GLY A 21 -8.74 -2.18 -24.74
N VAL A 22 -7.85 -1.55 -25.51
CA VAL A 22 -7.12 -0.34 -25.08
C VAL A 22 -8.08 0.85 -25.00
N GLU A 23 -8.97 1.03 -25.96
CA GLU A 23 -10.01 2.07 -25.92
C GLU A 23 -10.95 1.87 -24.72
N SER A 24 -11.41 0.64 -24.50
CA SER A 24 -12.24 0.31 -23.33
C SER A 24 -11.50 0.54 -22.02
N PHE A 25 -10.20 0.24 -21.95
CA PHE A 25 -9.39 0.49 -20.77
C PHE A 25 -9.29 1.99 -20.46
N GLU A 26 -9.04 2.82 -21.47
CA GLU A 26 -8.94 4.28 -21.31
C GLU A 26 -10.28 4.90 -20.87
N ASP A 27 -11.41 4.47 -21.43
CA ASP A 27 -12.75 4.93 -21.02
C ASP A 27 -13.06 4.58 -19.55
N ILE A 28 -12.74 3.34 -19.13
CA ILE A 28 -12.91 2.93 -17.72
C ILE A 28 -11.95 3.70 -16.82
N TRP A 29 -10.71 3.93 -17.26
CA TRP A 29 -9.70 4.67 -16.50
C TRP A 29 -10.17 6.10 -16.21
N GLN A 30 -10.73 6.80 -17.21
CA GLN A 30 -11.33 8.12 -17.01
C GLN A 30 -12.52 8.09 -16.03
N LYS A 31 -13.33 7.02 -16.06
CA LYS A 31 -14.43 6.82 -15.10
C LYS A 31 -13.94 6.59 -13.68
N VAL A 32 -12.84 5.87 -13.47
CA VAL A 32 -12.22 5.70 -12.13
C VAL A 32 -11.77 7.04 -11.55
N HIS A 33 -11.16 7.91 -12.36
CA HIS A 33 -10.67 9.22 -11.90
C HIS A 33 -11.78 10.28 -11.74
N SER A 34 -12.88 10.16 -12.47
CA SER A 34 -14.02 11.08 -12.38
C SER A 34 -15.08 10.66 -11.36
N ALA A 35 -15.05 9.40 -10.90
CA ALA A 35 -16.00 8.90 -9.91
C ALA A 35 -15.80 9.59 -8.54
N ALA A 36 -16.86 10.27 -8.07
CA ALA A 36 -16.87 10.94 -6.78
C ALA A 36 -17.30 10.04 -5.61
N ASN A 37 -17.94 8.89 -5.88
CA ASN A 37 -18.39 7.96 -4.84
C ASN A 37 -17.55 6.67 -4.81
N ALA A 38 -17.41 6.11 -3.61
CA ALA A 38 -16.59 4.92 -3.36
C ALA A 38 -17.08 3.68 -4.12
N ASN A 39 -18.38 3.37 -4.06
CA ASN A 39 -18.93 2.16 -4.69
C ASN A 39 -18.77 2.13 -6.22
N GLN A 40 -18.92 3.26 -6.91
CA GLN A 40 -18.66 3.32 -8.36
C GLN A 40 -17.17 3.25 -8.64
N LYS A 41 -16.33 3.83 -7.78
CA LYS A 41 -14.88 3.75 -7.93
C LYS A 41 -14.38 2.31 -7.82
N GLU A 42 -14.81 1.56 -6.80
CA GLU A 42 -14.51 0.12 -6.65
C GLU A 42 -15.03 -0.70 -7.84
N LYS A 43 -16.25 -0.40 -8.31
CA LYS A 43 -16.83 -1.06 -9.49
C LYS A 43 -15.96 -0.82 -10.73
N TYR A 44 -15.59 0.43 -11.00
CA TYR A 44 -14.78 0.77 -12.16
C TYR A 44 -13.35 0.22 -12.05
N GLU A 45 -12.78 0.12 -10.85
CA GLU A 45 -11.50 -0.55 -10.62
C GLU A 45 -11.56 -2.06 -10.90
N ALA A 46 -12.65 -2.72 -10.49
CA ALA A 46 -12.89 -4.12 -10.83
C ALA A 46 -13.05 -4.34 -12.35
N ASP A 47 -13.75 -3.42 -13.03
CA ASP A 47 -13.90 -3.45 -14.48
C ASP A 47 -12.56 -3.18 -15.19
N LEU A 48 -11.76 -2.22 -14.70
CA LEU A 48 -10.42 -1.91 -15.20
C LEU A 48 -9.48 -3.12 -15.06
N LYS A 49 -9.54 -3.82 -13.91
CA LYS A 49 -8.80 -5.06 -13.64
C LYS A 49 -9.22 -6.22 -14.55
N ARG A 50 -10.49 -6.28 -14.92
CA ARG A 50 -10.99 -7.29 -15.87
C ARG A 50 -10.46 -7.00 -17.27
N GLU A 51 -10.48 -5.75 -17.70
CA GLU A 51 -10.04 -5.35 -19.04
C GLU A 51 -8.52 -5.52 -19.21
N ILE A 52 -7.72 -5.11 -18.21
CA ILE A 52 -6.27 -5.29 -18.28
C ILE A 52 -5.85 -6.77 -18.34
N LYS A 53 -6.59 -7.67 -17.68
CA LYS A 53 -6.35 -9.12 -17.78
C LYS A 53 -6.63 -9.67 -19.19
N LYS A 54 -7.61 -9.12 -19.92
CA LYS A 54 -7.85 -9.49 -21.32
C LYS A 54 -6.69 -9.03 -22.20
N LEU A 55 -6.23 -7.79 -22.02
CA LEU A 55 -5.08 -7.24 -22.73
C LEU A 55 -3.81 -8.06 -22.46
N GLN A 56 -3.56 -8.48 -21.20
CA GLN A 56 -2.43 -9.36 -20.85
C GLN A 56 -2.46 -10.69 -21.62
N ARG A 57 -3.62 -11.34 -21.75
CA ARG A 57 -3.75 -12.59 -22.52
C ARG A 57 -3.43 -12.37 -24.00
N LEU A 58 -3.91 -11.26 -24.58
CA LEU A 58 -3.58 -10.88 -25.96
C LEU A 58 -2.08 -10.60 -26.12
N ARG A 59 -1.47 -9.94 -25.14
CA ARG A 59 -0.02 -9.66 -25.09
C ARG A 59 0.81 -10.95 -25.08
N ASP A 60 0.41 -11.97 -24.32
CA ASP A 60 1.13 -13.25 -24.28
C ASP A 60 0.94 -14.07 -25.56
N HIS A 61 -0.23 -13.97 -26.18
CA HIS A 61 -0.46 -14.51 -27.52
C HIS A 61 0.45 -13.83 -28.56
N ILE A 62 0.52 -12.50 -28.53
CA ILE A 62 1.43 -11.70 -29.35
C ILE A 62 2.91 -12.05 -29.07
N LYS A 63 3.29 -12.28 -27.80
CA LYS A 63 4.66 -12.72 -27.44
C LYS A 63 5.03 -14.04 -28.11
N THR A 64 4.08 -14.98 -28.17
CA THR A 64 4.27 -16.28 -28.84
C THR A 64 4.51 -16.08 -30.33
N TRP A 65 3.72 -15.23 -30.99
CA TRP A 65 3.92 -14.86 -32.39
C TRP A 65 5.23 -14.10 -32.64
N CYS A 66 5.64 -13.20 -31.74
CA CYS A 66 6.95 -12.55 -31.82
C CYS A 66 8.11 -13.55 -31.76
N SER A 67 7.92 -14.71 -31.10
CA SER A 67 8.93 -15.77 -31.00
C SER A 67 8.87 -16.77 -32.16
N SER A 68 7.76 -16.81 -32.91
CA SER A 68 7.61 -17.70 -34.08
C SER A 68 8.49 -17.26 -35.26
N SER A 69 9.08 -18.23 -35.95
CA SER A 69 9.82 -18.04 -37.21
C SER A 69 8.93 -17.86 -38.43
N ASP A 70 7.62 -18.13 -38.32
CA ASP A 70 6.67 -18.11 -39.44
C ASP A 70 6.22 -16.68 -39.82
N ILE A 71 6.55 -15.70 -38.98
CA ILE A 71 6.16 -14.30 -39.12
C ILE A 71 7.39 -13.48 -39.52
N LYS A 72 7.36 -12.90 -40.72
CA LYS A 72 8.46 -12.13 -41.29
C LYS A 72 8.54 -10.70 -40.73
N ASP A 73 7.40 -10.02 -40.64
CA ASP A 73 7.33 -8.67 -40.07
C ASP A 73 6.66 -8.72 -38.70
N LYS A 74 7.42 -8.35 -37.67
CA LYS A 74 7.00 -8.35 -36.26
C LYS A 74 6.82 -6.94 -35.71
N ARG A 75 7.03 -5.89 -36.50
CA ARG A 75 7.01 -4.49 -36.01
C ARG A 75 5.68 -4.17 -35.34
N ILE A 76 4.57 -4.44 -36.03
CA ILE A 76 3.23 -4.17 -35.51
C ILE A 76 2.88 -5.00 -34.26
N LEU A 77 3.39 -6.23 -34.18
CA LEU A 77 3.23 -7.09 -33.01
C LEU A 77 4.00 -6.53 -31.81
N VAL A 78 5.23 -6.07 -32.03
CA VAL A 78 6.07 -5.46 -30.99
C VAL A 78 5.46 -4.14 -30.51
N GLU A 79 4.94 -3.31 -31.40
CA GLU A 79 4.25 -2.05 -31.05
C GLU A 79 3.00 -2.30 -30.19
N ASN A 80 2.13 -3.22 -30.60
CA ASN A 80 0.94 -3.56 -29.84
C ASN A 80 1.28 -4.22 -28.49
N ARG A 81 2.34 -5.04 -28.44
CA ARG A 81 2.87 -5.59 -27.19
C ARG A 81 3.31 -4.47 -26.24
N LYS A 82 4.06 -3.47 -26.74
CA LYS A 82 4.49 -2.31 -25.94
C LYS A 82 3.30 -1.48 -25.49
N LEU A 83 2.31 -1.26 -26.36
CA LEU A 83 1.09 -0.52 -26.03
C LEU A 83 0.37 -1.16 -24.82
N ILE A 84 0.20 -2.48 -24.84
CA ILE A 84 -0.39 -3.22 -23.71
C ILE A 84 0.49 -3.10 -22.45
N GLU A 85 1.81 -3.21 -22.58
CA GLU A 85 2.74 -3.05 -21.45
C GLU A 85 2.64 -1.65 -20.81
N THR A 86 2.46 -0.60 -21.60
CA THR A 86 2.21 0.75 -21.10
C THR A 86 0.88 0.83 -20.35
N GLN A 87 -0.19 0.23 -20.86
CA GLN A 87 -1.48 0.19 -20.15
C GLN A 87 -1.41 -0.64 -18.85
N MET A 88 -0.58 -1.69 -18.83
CA MET A 88 -0.31 -2.47 -17.61
C MET A 88 0.38 -1.62 -16.55
N GLU A 89 1.34 -0.78 -16.93
CA GLU A 89 2.03 0.10 -15.98
C GLU A 89 1.09 1.18 -15.45
N ARG A 90 0.26 1.78 -16.32
CA ARG A 90 -0.80 2.70 -15.90
C ARG A 90 -1.77 2.05 -14.93
N PHE A 91 -2.19 0.80 -15.18
CA PHE A 91 -3.02 0.04 -14.26
C PHE A 91 -2.32 -0.17 -12.91
N LYS A 92 -1.01 -0.46 -12.87
CA LYS A 92 -0.28 -0.62 -11.60
C LYS A 92 -0.25 0.66 -10.77
N ILE A 93 -0.17 1.83 -11.42
CA ILE A 93 -0.21 3.12 -10.72
C ILE A 93 -1.58 3.32 -10.07
N VAL A 94 -2.67 3.12 -10.83
CA VAL A 94 -4.03 3.18 -10.29
C VAL A 94 -4.23 2.13 -9.19
N GLU A 95 -3.77 0.91 -9.42
CA GLU A 95 -3.87 -0.17 -8.43
C GLU A 95 -3.06 0.16 -7.18
N ARG A 96 -1.90 0.83 -7.29
CA ARG A 96 -1.11 1.30 -6.14
C ARG A 96 -1.79 2.46 -5.43
N GLU A 97 -2.29 3.46 -6.14
CA GLU A 97 -2.96 4.62 -5.53
C GLU A 97 -4.26 4.21 -4.82
N THR A 98 -5.04 3.34 -5.46
CA THR A 98 -6.23 2.73 -4.85
C THR A 98 -5.84 1.84 -3.70
N LYS A 99 -4.84 0.96 -3.86
CA LYS A 99 -4.40 0.10 -2.77
C LYS A 99 -3.82 0.89 -1.63
N THR A 100 -3.02 1.94 -1.81
CA THR A 100 -2.51 2.76 -0.71
C THR A 100 -3.66 3.50 0.00
N LYS A 101 -4.70 3.93 -0.73
CA LYS A 101 -5.95 4.44 -0.13
C LYS A 101 -6.84 3.35 0.48
N ALA A 102 -6.70 2.11 0.04
CA ALA A 102 -7.38 0.93 0.54
C ALA A 102 -6.52 0.12 1.51
N TYR A 103 -5.25 0.46 1.77
CA TYR A 103 -4.36 -0.15 2.79
C TYR A 103 -4.65 0.49 4.15
N SER A 104 -5.47 1.54 4.17
CA SER A 104 -6.39 1.84 5.29
C SER A 104 -7.47 0.75 5.47
N LYS A 105 -7.51 -0.34 4.68
CA LYS A 105 -8.53 -1.41 4.74
C LYS A 105 -8.26 -2.83 4.16
N GLU A 106 -7.27 -3.13 3.31
CA GLU A 106 -7.17 -4.41 2.54
C GLU A 106 -5.72 -4.90 2.30
N GLY A 107 -4.99 -5.24 3.37
CA GLY A 107 -3.61 -5.76 3.30
C GLY A 107 -3.40 -7.22 2.84
N LEU A 108 -4.37 -7.89 2.20
CA LEU A 108 -4.40 -9.36 2.17
C LEU A 108 -3.92 -10.07 0.87
N GLY A 109 -3.50 -9.37 -0.18
CA GLY A 109 -3.39 -9.97 -1.53
C GLY A 109 -2.03 -10.46 -2.04
N ALA A 110 -0.89 -10.01 -1.49
CA ALA A 110 0.44 -10.23 -2.09
C ALA A 110 1.26 -11.39 -1.48
N ALA A 111 0.67 -12.13 -0.56
CA ALA A 111 1.27 -13.24 0.19
C ALA A 111 1.83 -14.43 -0.60
N ALA A 112 1.39 -14.65 -1.85
CA ALA A 112 1.37 -16.00 -2.43
C ALA A 112 2.67 -16.48 -3.10
N LYS A 113 3.80 -15.75 -3.00
CA LYS A 113 5.11 -16.17 -3.56
C LYS A 113 6.31 -16.00 -2.63
N MET A 114 6.09 -15.57 -1.41
CA MET A 114 7.14 -15.49 -0.39
C MET A 114 7.09 -16.76 0.45
N ASP A 115 8.25 -17.30 0.81
CA ASP A 115 8.35 -18.33 1.84
C ASP A 115 7.56 -17.87 3.09
N PRO A 116 6.75 -18.74 3.74
CA PRO A 116 5.87 -18.32 4.84
C PRO A 116 6.60 -17.50 5.91
N HIS A 117 7.85 -17.85 6.22
CA HIS A 117 8.65 -17.12 7.20
C HIS A 117 9.07 -15.73 6.69
N SER A 118 9.48 -15.63 5.43
CA SER A 118 9.82 -14.34 4.79
C SER A 118 8.59 -13.43 4.66
N LYS A 119 7.42 -14.03 4.42
CA LYS A 119 6.14 -13.31 4.35
C LYS A 119 5.77 -12.75 5.71
N GLU A 120 5.79 -13.58 6.76
CA GLU A 120 5.45 -13.14 8.11
C GLU A 120 6.41 -12.07 8.63
N LYS A 121 7.71 -12.21 8.32
CA LYS A 121 8.71 -11.16 8.61
C LYS A 121 8.36 -9.87 7.90
N GLY A 122 8.06 -9.93 6.59
CA GLY A 122 7.62 -8.76 5.81
C GLY A 122 6.34 -8.11 6.33
N ASP A 123 5.36 -8.92 6.75
CA ASP A 123 4.09 -8.43 7.32
C ASP A 123 4.34 -7.69 8.65
N VAL A 124 5.20 -8.23 9.52
CA VAL A 124 5.59 -7.58 10.78
C VAL A 124 6.42 -6.32 10.56
N THR A 125 7.44 -6.36 9.69
CA THR A 125 8.24 -5.18 9.35
C THR A 125 7.37 -4.06 8.79
N ASN A 126 6.41 -4.39 7.92
CA ASN A 126 5.47 -3.42 7.39
C ASN A 126 4.55 -2.86 8.47
N TRP A 127 4.03 -3.71 9.37
CA TRP A 127 3.22 -3.25 10.51
C TRP A 127 4.00 -2.29 11.41
N LEU A 128 5.23 -2.63 11.81
CA LEU A 128 6.11 -1.76 12.62
C LEU A 128 6.32 -0.41 11.93
N SER A 129 6.62 -0.42 10.63
CA SER A 129 6.86 0.80 9.85
C SER A 129 5.64 1.71 9.82
N VAL A 130 4.45 1.16 9.56
CA VAL A 130 3.19 1.91 9.51
C VAL A 130 2.83 2.47 10.89
N THR A 131 3.01 1.67 11.94
CA THR A 131 2.75 2.11 13.32
C THR A 131 3.66 3.26 13.72
N ILE A 132 4.96 3.17 13.44
CA ILE A 132 5.92 4.26 13.68
C ILE A 132 5.54 5.51 12.89
N GLU A 133 5.16 5.39 11.63
CA GLU A 133 4.72 6.52 10.80
C GLU A 133 3.46 7.20 11.39
N ASN A 134 2.47 6.43 11.84
CA ASN A 134 1.27 6.96 12.48
C ASN A 134 1.60 7.74 13.76
N LEU A 135 2.47 7.20 14.61
CA LEU A 135 2.90 7.89 15.83
C LEU A 135 3.67 9.18 15.53
N ASN A 136 4.54 9.18 14.50
CA ASN A 136 5.23 10.39 14.05
C ASN A 136 4.25 11.45 13.52
N LEU A 137 3.24 11.06 12.74
CA LEU A 137 2.20 11.99 12.29
C LEU A 137 1.40 12.58 13.46
N GLN A 138 1.12 11.79 14.49
CA GLN A 138 0.46 12.28 15.71
C GLN A 138 1.39 13.24 16.49
N LEU A 139 2.69 12.95 16.57
CA LEU A 139 3.69 13.85 17.16
C LEU A 139 3.73 15.20 16.44
N GLU A 140 3.77 15.23 15.11
CA GLU A 140 3.72 16.48 14.32
C GLU A 140 2.45 17.29 14.62
N GLN A 141 1.30 16.62 14.81
CA GLN A 141 0.06 17.28 15.19
C GLN A 141 0.13 17.87 16.59
N PHE A 142 0.71 17.14 17.55
CA PHE A 142 0.92 17.65 18.91
C PHE A 142 1.88 18.84 18.92
N GLU A 143 2.98 18.79 18.16
CA GLU A 143 3.91 19.90 17.99
C GLU A 143 3.22 21.14 17.44
N SER A 144 2.41 20.98 16.39
CA SER A 144 1.63 22.08 15.82
C SER A 144 0.65 22.68 16.84
N ARG A 145 -0.04 21.85 17.63
CA ARG A 145 -0.95 22.33 18.69
C ARG A 145 -0.19 23.07 19.79
N ILE A 146 0.96 22.55 20.21
CA ILE A 146 1.83 23.19 21.20
C ILE A 146 2.32 24.56 20.70
N GLU A 147 2.74 24.66 19.44
CA GLU A 147 3.15 25.93 18.83
C GLU A 147 1.99 26.94 18.82
N GLN A 148 0.78 26.51 18.46
CA GLN A 148 -0.40 27.36 18.50
C GLN A 148 -0.73 27.86 19.91
N LEU A 149 -0.53 27.05 20.95
CA LEU A 149 -0.73 27.45 22.34
C LEU A 149 0.31 28.46 22.83
N THR A 150 1.54 28.38 22.32
CA THR A 150 2.70 29.17 22.79
C THR A 150 2.97 30.44 21.98
N THR A 151 2.43 30.58 20.76
CA THR A 151 2.64 31.74 19.87
C THR A 151 2.14 33.09 20.42
N LYS A 152 1.25 33.11 21.42
CA LYS A 152 0.80 34.35 22.06
C LYS A 152 1.71 34.70 23.23
N LYS A 153 2.48 35.80 23.12
CA LYS A 153 3.32 36.41 24.19
C LYS A 153 2.60 36.79 25.51
N LYS A 154 1.33 36.41 25.67
CA LYS A 154 0.52 36.67 26.88
C LYS A 154 0.62 35.45 27.78
N LYS A 155 0.69 35.64 29.10
CA LYS A 155 0.69 34.56 30.09
C LYS A 155 -0.46 33.58 29.78
N MET A 156 -0.15 32.30 29.63
CA MET A 156 -1.14 31.24 29.43
C MET A 156 -2.12 31.22 30.61
N ASP A 157 -3.40 31.05 30.31
CA ASP A 157 -4.42 30.78 31.33
C ASP A 157 -4.29 29.33 31.80
N LYS A 158 -4.94 29.01 32.93
CA LYS A 158 -4.81 27.69 33.56
C LYS A 158 -5.23 26.56 32.61
N ASP A 159 -6.36 26.74 31.92
CA ASP A 159 -6.88 25.72 31.00
C ASP A 159 -5.91 25.44 29.83
N LYS A 160 -5.25 26.46 29.28
CA LYS A 160 -4.20 26.24 28.25
C LYS A 160 -2.94 25.61 28.80
N GLN A 161 -2.60 25.89 30.05
CA GLN A 161 -1.46 25.27 30.73
C GLN A 161 -1.71 23.78 30.92
N ASP A 162 -2.90 23.41 31.38
CA ASP A 162 -3.29 22.01 31.58
C ASP A 162 -3.24 21.24 30.24
N ILE A 163 -3.77 21.81 29.14
CA ILE A 163 -3.70 21.19 27.79
C ILE A 163 -2.24 21.07 27.30
N PHE A 164 -1.40 22.07 27.56
CA PHE A 164 0.00 22.03 27.15
C PHE A 164 0.76 20.90 27.86
N GLU A 165 0.52 20.72 29.16
CA GLU A 165 1.14 19.65 29.95
C GLU A 165 0.65 18.27 29.51
N GLU A 166 -0.63 18.13 29.19
CA GLU A 166 -1.20 16.88 28.64
C GLU A 166 -0.59 16.53 27.29
N LEU A 167 -0.51 17.48 26.35
CA LEU A 167 0.12 17.27 25.05
C LEU A 167 1.60 16.90 25.19
N LYS A 168 2.31 17.47 26.18
CA LYS A 168 3.71 17.12 26.46
C LYS A 168 3.84 15.70 26.99
N ALA A 169 2.97 15.29 27.91
CA ALA A 169 2.95 13.91 28.41
C ALA A 169 2.65 12.92 27.27
N GLN A 170 1.73 13.25 26.36
CA GLN A 170 1.46 12.44 25.17
C GLN A 170 2.68 12.35 24.25
N GLN A 171 3.40 13.45 24.00
CA GLN A 171 4.63 13.42 23.21
C GLN A 171 5.69 12.47 23.79
N ASP A 172 5.94 12.54 25.10
CA ASP A 172 6.94 11.69 25.75
C ASP A 172 6.59 10.20 25.61
N LYS A 173 5.30 9.86 25.68
CA LYS A 173 4.79 8.50 25.47
C LYS A 173 4.96 8.06 24.02
N HIS A 174 4.58 8.87 23.03
CA HIS A 174 4.77 8.54 21.61
C HIS A 174 6.24 8.28 21.30
N LEU A 175 7.15 9.10 21.85
CA LEU A 175 8.59 8.91 21.70
C LEU A 175 9.06 7.59 22.33
N PHE A 176 8.52 7.21 23.49
CA PHE A 176 8.79 5.91 24.10
C PHE A 176 8.33 4.76 23.20
N HIS A 177 7.08 4.76 22.75
CA HIS A 177 6.56 3.71 21.86
C HIS A 177 7.34 3.62 20.55
N ILE A 178 7.66 4.76 19.91
CA ILE A 178 8.49 4.78 18.70
C ILE A 178 9.86 4.14 18.97
N LYS A 179 10.54 4.52 20.06
CA LYS A 179 11.85 3.94 20.41
C LYS A 179 11.77 2.41 20.58
N GLN A 180 10.74 1.91 21.27
CA GLN A 180 10.54 0.48 21.47
C GLN A 180 10.28 -0.24 20.14
N LEU A 181 9.40 0.31 19.30
CA LEU A 181 9.05 -0.26 17.99
C LEU A 181 10.24 -0.23 17.01
N GLU A 182 11.06 0.82 17.01
CA GLU A 182 12.30 0.89 16.23
C GLU A 182 13.33 -0.16 16.70
N THR A 183 13.41 -0.39 18.01
CA THR A 183 14.28 -1.43 18.57
C THR A 183 13.83 -2.82 18.14
N ILE A 184 12.52 -3.09 18.23
CA ILE A 184 11.90 -4.31 17.71
C ILE A 184 12.19 -4.47 16.22
N MET A 185 12.07 -3.40 15.42
CA MET A 185 12.34 -3.45 13.98
C MET A 185 13.80 -3.84 13.68
N ARG A 186 14.77 -3.28 14.42
CA ARG A 186 16.19 -3.68 14.31
C ARG A 186 16.40 -5.15 14.71
N MET A 187 15.75 -5.62 15.77
CA MET A 187 15.85 -7.02 16.20
C MET A 187 15.22 -7.99 15.20
N VAL A 188 14.12 -7.61 14.54
CA VAL A 188 13.53 -8.38 13.44
C VAL A 188 14.49 -8.46 12.26
N ASP A 189 15.10 -7.35 11.86
CA ASP A 189 16.06 -7.32 10.75
C ASP A 189 17.26 -8.22 11.02
N ASN A 190 17.75 -8.25 12.26
CA ASN A 190 18.86 -9.09 12.72
C ASN A 190 18.46 -10.54 13.07
N ASP A 191 17.20 -10.94 12.86
CA ASP A 191 16.66 -12.26 13.24
C ASP A 191 16.84 -12.59 14.75
N ALA A 192 16.90 -11.56 15.59
CA ALA A 192 17.14 -11.64 17.04
C ALA A 192 15.86 -11.71 17.88
N LEU A 193 14.69 -11.45 17.29
CA LEU A 193 13.40 -11.50 17.99
C LEU A 193 12.38 -12.36 17.21
N PRO A 194 11.75 -13.37 17.83
CA PRO A 194 10.74 -14.20 17.17
C PRO A 194 9.47 -13.43 16.81
N ILE A 195 8.99 -13.61 15.57
CA ILE A 195 7.75 -13.01 15.04
C ILE A 195 6.55 -13.26 15.95
N GLU A 196 6.45 -14.46 16.55
CA GLU A 196 5.34 -14.80 17.44
C GLU A 196 5.29 -13.98 18.72
N GLN A 197 6.42 -13.50 19.23
CA GLN A 197 6.44 -12.61 20.39
C GLN A 197 5.93 -11.20 20.00
N ILE A 198 6.29 -10.73 18.81
CA ILE A 198 5.86 -9.44 18.29
C ILE A 198 4.35 -9.44 18.02
N LYS A 199 3.81 -10.55 17.50
CA LYS A 199 2.36 -10.71 17.28
C LYS A 199 1.55 -10.60 18.58
N LYS A 200 2.11 -10.93 19.75
CA LYS A 200 1.40 -10.84 21.04
C LYS A 200 1.13 -9.40 21.47
N ILE A 201 2.08 -8.51 21.21
CA ILE A 201 1.98 -7.10 21.61
C ILE A 201 1.20 -6.25 20.60
N LYS A 202 0.90 -6.84 19.44
CA LYS A 202 0.34 -6.13 18.29
C LYS A 202 -0.97 -5.43 18.62
N ASP A 203 -1.90 -6.15 19.24
CA ASP A 203 -3.24 -5.63 19.53
C ASP A 203 -3.17 -4.49 20.57
N ASP A 204 -2.29 -4.60 21.57
CA ASP A 204 -2.09 -3.56 22.59
C ASP A 204 -1.47 -2.29 21.99
N VAL A 205 -0.49 -2.44 21.09
CA VAL A 205 0.10 -1.31 20.36
C VAL A 205 -0.91 -0.66 19.42
N GLU A 206 -1.72 -1.43 18.70
CA GLU A 206 -2.77 -0.90 17.83
C GLU A 206 -3.83 -0.15 18.65
N TYR A 207 -4.23 -0.69 19.81
CA TYR A 207 -5.14 -0.01 20.73
C TYR A 207 -4.56 1.33 21.22
N TYR A 208 -3.28 1.38 21.59
CA TYR A 208 -2.62 2.65 21.92
C TYR A 208 -2.67 3.65 20.75
N VAL A 209 -2.28 3.24 19.56
CA VAL A 209 -2.19 4.13 18.38
C VAL A 209 -3.56 4.73 18.01
N ASP A 210 -4.62 3.94 18.12
CA ASP A 210 -5.98 4.33 17.76
C ASP A 210 -6.68 5.13 18.87
N CYS A 211 -6.40 4.82 20.15
CA CYS A 211 -7.17 5.33 21.29
C CYS A 211 -6.41 6.29 22.22
N ASN A 212 -5.11 6.57 22.05
CA ASN A 212 -4.33 7.41 22.99
C ASN A 212 -4.86 8.84 23.25
N GLN A 213 -5.80 9.33 22.45
CA GLN A 213 -6.44 10.65 22.63
C GLN A 213 -7.89 10.56 23.17
N ASP A 214 -8.38 9.34 23.43
CA ASP A 214 -9.72 9.11 23.97
C ASP A 214 -9.74 9.34 25.49
N PRO A 215 -10.69 10.11 26.04
CA PRO A 215 -10.85 10.28 27.50
C PRO A 215 -11.00 8.98 28.29
N ASP A 216 -11.55 7.93 27.67
CA ASP A 216 -11.77 6.62 28.30
C ASP A 216 -10.61 5.64 28.04
N PHE A 217 -9.48 6.11 27.50
CA PHE A 217 -8.31 5.28 27.22
C PHE A 217 -7.63 4.79 28.51
N GLU A 218 -7.47 3.47 28.62
CA GLU A 218 -6.66 2.85 29.67
C GLU A 218 -5.32 2.41 29.09
N GLU A 219 -4.25 3.00 29.61
CA GLU A 219 -2.89 2.73 29.15
C GLU A 219 -2.35 1.43 29.76
N ASN A 220 -1.68 0.63 28.93
CA ASN A 220 -0.91 -0.52 29.37
C ASN A 220 0.59 -0.18 29.33
N ASP A 221 1.19 0.05 30.50
CA ASP A 221 2.62 0.37 30.61
C ASP A 221 3.53 -0.85 30.34
N PHE A 222 2.99 -2.07 30.33
CA PHE A 222 3.74 -3.33 30.29
C PHE A 222 3.74 -4.00 28.91
N ILE A 223 3.36 -3.27 27.85
CA ILE A 223 3.25 -3.80 26.48
C ILE A 223 4.56 -4.45 26.02
N TYR A 224 5.70 -3.87 26.39
CA TYR A 224 7.01 -4.32 25.91
C TYR A 224 7.80 -5.16 26.91
N ASP A 225 7.30 -5.35 28.14
CA ASP A 225 8.05 -6.00 29.23
C ASP A 225 8.40 -7.47 28.96
N GLU A 226 7.56 -8.16 28.19
CA GLU A 226 7.82 -9.55 27.80
C GLU A 226 8.82 -9.67 26.63
N LEU A 227 9.13 -8.56 25.96
CA LEU A 227 10.12 -8.49 24.91
C LEU A 227 11.42 -8.06 25.59
N ASP A 228 12.40 -8.96 25.62
CA ASP A 228 13.73 -8.71 26.19
C ASP A 228 14.51 -7.70 25.32
N LEU A 229 14.04 -6.45 25.33
CA LEU A 229 14.55 -5.32 24.53
C LEU A 229 15.76 -4.69 25.24
N GLU A 230 16.77 -5.50 25.58
CA GLU A 230 18.07 -4.97 25.98
C GLU A 230 18.78 -4.37 24.76
N ASP A 231 19.45 -3.22 24.93
CA ASP A 231 20.09 -2.46 23.85
C ASP A 231 21.02 -3.36 22.99
N VAL A 232 20.61 -3.62 21.75
CA VAL A 232 21.45 -4.19 20.67
C VAL A 232 22.07 -3.07 19.85
#